data_AF-A0A841J8E0-F1
#
_entry.id   AF-A0A841J8E0-F1
#
_cell.length_a   1.000
_cell.length_b   1.000
_cell.length_c   1.000
_cell.angle_alpha   90.00
_cell.angle_beta   90.00
_cell.angle_gamma   90.00
#
_symmetry.space_group_name_H-M   'P 1'
#
loop_
_entity.id
_entity.type
_entity.pdbx_description
1 polymer ?
#
loop_
_entity_poly.entity_id
_entity_poly.type
_entity_poly.pdbx_seq_one_letter_code
_entity_poly.pdbx_strand_id
1 'polypeptide(L)' 'MTLVEVQARLIERGTLVGIGTVHRFFVRHGITRKKRPGTRSSKIVPTS' A
#
# COMPACT_ATOMS: atom_id res chain seq x y z
N MET A 1 2.38 -0.68 7.00
CA MET A 1 1.93 -1.66 6.00
C MET A 1 3.11 -2.26 5.26
N THR A 2 3.61 -3.37 5.80
CA THR A 2 4.59 -4.26 5.16
C THR A 2 3.87 -5.38 4.38
N LEU A 3 4.58 -6.14 3.54
CA LEU A 3 3.99 -7.30 2.83
C LEU A 3 3.48 -8.38 3.79
N VAL A 4 4.14 -8.56 4.94
CA VAL A 4 3.72 -9.49 5.99
C VAL A 4 2.41 -9.03 6.63
N GLU A 5 2.26 -7.73 6.88
CA GLU A 5 1.01 -7.16 7.41
C GLU A 5 -0.15 -7.29 6.40
N VAL A 6 0.12 -7.13 5.10
CA VAL A 6 -0.86 -7.40 4.04
C VAL A 6 -1.27 -8.87 4.06
N GLN A 7 -0.28 -9.78 4.13
CA GLN A 7 -0.51 -11.21 4.14
C GLN A 7 -1.36 -11.63 5.34
N ALA A 8 -1.02 -11.19 6.56
CA ALA A 8 -1.78 -11.49 7.77
C ALA A 8 -3.25 -11.07 7.63
N ARG A 9 -3.51 -9.86 7.11
CA ARG A 9 -4.87 -9.37 6.89
C ARG A 9 -5.63 -10.11 5.78
N LEU A 10 -4.93 -10.66 4.79
CA LEU A 10 -5.55 -11.53 3.79
C LEU A 10 -5.92 -12.89 4.40
N ILE A 11 -5.07 -13.44 5.25
CA ILE A 11 -5.35 -14.69 6.00
C ILE A 11 -6.54 -14.51 6.94
N GLU A 12 -6.60 -13.40 7.68
CA GLU A 12 -7.75 -13.04 8.53
C GLU A 12 -9.06 -12.97 7.74
N ARG A 13 -8.99 -12.58 6.46
CA ARG A 13 -10.14 -12.53 5.54
C ARG A 13 -10.39 -13.86 4.80
N GLY A 14 -9.71 -14.94 5.20
CA GLY A 14 -9.88 -16.28 4.62
C GLY A 14 -9.09 -16.52 3.33
N THR A 15 -8.20 -15.61 2.94
CA THR A 15 -7.37 -15.74 1.73
C THR A 15 -5.95 -16.17 2.11
N LEU A 16 -5.68 -17.48 2.04
CA LEU A 16 -4.34 -18.05 2.27
C LEU A 16 -3.44 -17.80 1.04
N VAL A 17 -2.53 -16.84 1.15
CA VAL A 17 -1.55 -16.53 0.10
C VAL A 17 -0.13 -16.44 0.66
N GLY A 18 0.84 -16.88 -0.14
CA GLY A 18 2.26 -16.69 0.18
C GLY A 18 2.71 -15.24 0.00
N ILE A 19 3.78 -14.86 0.72
CA ILE A 19 4.33 -13.50 0.66
C ILE A 19 4.80 -13.11 -0.75
N GLY A 20 5.33 -14.07 -1.51
CA GLY A 20 5.72 -13.87 -2.91
C GLY A 20 4.53 -13.56 -3.82
N THR A 21 3.34 -14.08 -3.52
CA THR A 21 2.10 -13.80 -4.25
C THR A 21 1.66 -12.36 -4.03
N VAL A 22 1.71 -11.89 -2.77
CA VAL A 22 1.42 -10.50 -2.42
C VAL A 22 2.41 -9.58 -3.14
N HIS A 23 3.71 -9.89 -3.11
CA HIS A 23 4.71 -9.09 -3.82
C HIS A 23 4.44 -9.02 -5.33
N ARG A 24 4.20 -10.15 -5.99
CA ARG A 24 3.89 -10.18 -7.44
C ARG A 24 2.61 -9.43 -7.79
N PHE A 25 1.59 -9.48 -6.94
CA PHE A 25 0.37 -8.71 -7.13
C PHE A 25 0.67 -7.21 -7.19
N PHE A 26 1.42 -6.69 -6.21
CA PHE A 26 1.78 -5.28 -6.16
C PHE A 26 2.64 -4.87 -7.36
N VAL A 27 3.62 -5.69 -7.74
CA VAL A 27 4.46 -5.45 -8.93
C VAL A 27 3.62 -5.45 -10.21
N ARG A 28 2.73 -6.43 -10.39
CA ARG A 28 1.87 -6.53 -11.58
C ARG A 28 0.92 -5.34 -11.72
N HIS A 29 0.40 -4.84 -10.61
CA HIS A 29 -0.57 -3.74 -10.60
C HIS A 29 0.07 -2.36 -10.40
N GLY A 30 1.41 -2.26 -10.37
CA GLY A 30 2.10 -0.99 -10.16
C GLY A 30 1.79 -0.33 -8.82
N ILE A 31 1.31 -1.10 -7.84
CA ILE A 31 0.94 -0.59 -6.52
C ILE A 31 2.24 -0.35 -5.76
N THR A 32 2.64 0.91 -5.70
CA THR A 32 3.82 1.33 -4.96
C THR A 32 3.41 2.11 -3.73
N ARG A 33 4.15 1.95 -2.63
CA ARG A 33 4.00 2.81 -1.46
C ARG A 33 4.84 4.05 -1.68
N LYS A 34 4.26 5.24 -1.49
CA LYS A 34 5.08 6.46 -1.37
C LYS A 34 6.12 6.26 -0.25
N LYS A 35 7.38 6.52 -0.57
CA LYS A 35 8.52 6.38 0.36
C LYS A 35 8.50 7.42 1.48
N ARG A 36 7.92 8.60 1.23
CA ARG A 36 7.76 9.69 2.21
C ARG A 36 6.28 9.91 2.54
N PRO A 37 5.96 10.32 3.78
CA PRO A 37 4.66 10.91 4.08
C PRO A 37 4.34 12.00 3.06
N GLY A 38 3.10 12.06 2.58
CA GLY A 38 2.70 13.15 1.69
C GLY A 38 2.93 14.49 2.38
N THR A 39 3.53 15.45 1.67
CA THR A 39 3.56 16.83 2.13
C THR A 39 2.12 17.27 2.40
N ARG A 40 1.85 17.76 3.61
CA ARG A 40 0.52 18.27 3.96
C ARG A 40 0.18 19.41 3.00
N SER A 41 -0.97 19.35 2.31
CA SER A 41 -1.40 20.46 1.46
C SER A 41 -1.49 21.73 2.28
N SER A 42 -0.73 22.75 1.90
CA SER A 42 -0.82 24.08 2.49
C SER A 42 -2.11 24.75 2.01
N LYS A 43 -2.91 25.27 2.94
CA LYS A 43 -4.09 26.08 2.64
C LYS A 43 -3.77 27.58 2.48
N ILE A 44 -2.49 27.95 2.50
CA ILE A 44 -2.07 29.36 2.56
C ILE A 44 -2.18 30.04 1.18
N VAL A 45 -2.12 29.28 0.09
CA VAL A 45 -2.24 29.84 -1.27
C VAL A 45 -3.71 29.79 -1.68
N PRO A 46 -4.35 30.94 -2.00
CA PRO A 46 -5.69 30.95 -2.58
C PRO A 46 -5.63 30.29 -3.96
N THR A 47 -6.47 29.28 -4.19
CA THR A 47 -6.74 28.80 -5.54
C THR A 47 -7.74 29.77 -6.16
N SER A 48 -7.38 30.39 -7.29
CA SER A 48 -8.27 31.26 -8.08
C SER A 48 -9.44 30.50 -8.69
#